data_AF-A0A9W8JAJ0-F1
#
_entry.id   AF-A0A9W8JAJ0-F1
#
_cell.length_a   1.000
_cell.length_b   1.000
_cell.length_c   1.000
_cell.angle_alpha   90.00
_cell.angle_beta   90.00
_cell.angle_gamma   90.00
#
_symmetry.space_group_name_H-M   'P 1'
#
loop_
_entity.id
_entity.type
_entity.pdbx_description
1 polymer ?
#
loop_
_entity_poly.entity_id
_entity_poly.type
_entity_poly.pdbx_seq_one_letter_code
_entity_poly.pdbx_strand_id
1 'polypeptide(L)'
;MPPLKWIGQGGSCPPASWADEHYIWESAAGGIFTITLDNVNPSLGRGTEIRLSMKEDQLEYLEEKKIKNIVKKHSDFISICKRVEDEVEEERKTDDDKSKVNEVDEKEEDKKKKTKKIKEKETTNEEFNKTNLTNDSEDHLVVKYICVEGQLEFKAILFIPKRAPFDLFESKKKSNNIKLYVRRVFIMDHCENLIPDYLDFVKGIVYSEDFPLNISLETLQQNKILKVIRKNLVKKAVDLIAEIAEDRDNYAKFYESFGKNIKLGIHEDAQNRSKLAEFLRFYFTNFIDEQTSLKDYITRMPEVQKTIFYLTGKSFAAVKGSPFLETLKKNGFEVILVDPIDEYVITQLKEFDGKKFVRLSKGGLELEETDEEKTAREAEVVEFQELYSTVKYALGDRVEKIVISNRITDFPRLGYWPIRLVIKH
;
A
#
# COMPACT_ATOMS: atom_id res chain seq x y z
N MET A 1 -4.90 -42.67 -47.85
CA MET A 1 -5.24 -42.05 -46.55
C MET A 1 -5.44 -40.56 -46.79
N PRO A 2 -6.63 -39.98 -46.53
CA PRO A 2 -6.74 -38.53 -46.49
C PRO A 2 -6.23 -38.01 -45.12
N PRO A 3 -5.70 -36.78 -45.05
CA PRO A 3 -5.07 -36.25 -43.86
C PRO A 3 -6.12 -35.80 -42.83
N LEU A 4 -5.82 -36.00 -41.55
CA LEU A 4 -6.61 -35.48 -40.42
C LEU A 4 -6.62 -33.94 -40.46
N LYS A 5 -7.81 -33.37 -40.63
CA LYS A 5 -8.08 -31.93 -40.51
C LYS A 5 -8.29 -31.59 -39.03
N TRP A 6 -7.50 -30.65 -38.54
CA TRP A 6 -7.74 -29.98 -37.26
C TRP A 6 -8.83 -28.92 -37.47
N ILE A 7 -9.93 -28.98 -36.72
CA ILE A 7 -10.94 -27.91 -36.66
C ILE A 7 -11.16 -27.58 -35.18
N GLY A 8 -10.60 -26.45 -34.75
CA GLY A 8 -11.03 -25.78 -33.53
C GLY A 8 -12.05 -24.70 -33.87
N GLN A 9 -13.21 -24.71 -33.22
CA GLN A 9 -13.86 -23.58 -32.53
C GLN A 9 -15.29 -23.97 -32.14
N GLY A 10 -15.80 -23.34 -31.08
CA GLY A 10 -16.92 -23.80 -30.27
C GLY A 10 -18.28 -23.88 -30.97
N GLY A 11 -19.16 -24.70 -30.39
CA GLY A 11 -20.56 -24.80 -30.73
C GLY A 11 -21.05 -26.25 -30.82
N SER A 12 -21.82 -26.68 -29.82
CA SER A 12 -22.58 -27.94 -29.72
C SER A 12 -21.79 -29.26 -29.73
N CYS A 13 -22.17 -30.18 -28.83
CA CYS A 13 -21.69 -31.56 -28.88
C CYS A 13 -22.01 -32.17 -30.25
N PRO A 14 -21.03 -32.78 -30.92
CA PRO A 14 -21.27 -33.43 -32.20
C PRO A 14 -22.21 -34.64 -31.98
N PRO A 15 -23.19 -34.92 -32.87
CA PRO A 15 -24.11 -36.05 -32.74
C PRO A 15 -23.41 -37.38 -32.42
N ALA A 16 -24.11 -38.22 -31.67
CA ALA A 16 -23.63 -39.49 -31.09
C ALA A 16 -23.04 -40.52 -32.07
N SER A 17 -23.05 -40.24 -33.38
CA SER A 17 -22.36 -41.04 -34.41
C SER A 17 -20.84 -40.81 -34.48
N TRP A 18 -20.30 -39.89 -33.68
CA TRP A 18 -18.86 -39.60 -33.57
C TRP A 18 -18.31 -39.80 -32.14
N ALA A 19 -18.98 -40.62 -31.34
CA ALA A 19 -18.43 -41.05 -30.06
C ALA A 19 -17.34 -42.09 -30.33
N ASP A 20 -16.07 -41.66 -30.27
CA ASP A 20 -14.94 -42.58 -30.26
C ASP A 20 -15.01 -43.49 -29.02
N GLU A 21 -14.49 -44.72 -29.15
CA GLU A 21 -14.45 -45.69 -28.06
C GLU A 21 -13.36 -45.32 -27.02
N HIS A 22 -13.26 -46.10 -25.94
CA HIS A 22 -12.23 -45.89 -24.93
C HIS A 22 -10.89 -46.43 -25.45
N TYR A 23 -9.85 -45.60 -25.49
CA TYR A 23 -8.50 -45.98 -25.95
C TYR A 23 -7.44 -45.75 -24.87
N ILE A 24 -6.45 -46.64 -24.83
CA ILE A 24 -5.21 -46.49 -24.06
C ILE A 24 -4.15 -45.89 -24.98
N TRP A 25 -3.56 -44.77 -24.56
CA TRP A 25 -2.34 -44.23 -25.15
C TRP A 25 -1.18 -44.50 -24.21
N GLU A 26 -0.11 -45.14 -24.70
CA GLU A 26 1.09 -45.45 -23.92
C GLU A 26 2.36 -45.00 -24.64
N SER A 27 3.29 -44.39 -23.92
CA SER A 27 4.60 -44.00 -24.45
C SER A 27 5.67 -43.97 -23.38
N ALA A 28 6.88 -44.40 -23.76
CA ALA A 28 8.11 -44.30 -22.96
C ALA A 28 8.97 -43.07 -23.34
N ALA A 29 8.40 -42.08 -24.05
CA ALA A 29 9.09 -40.89 -24.57
C ALA A 29 10.25 -41.18 -25.56
N GLY A 30 10.29 -42.38 -26.14
CA GLY A 30 11.30 -42.81 -27.12
C GLY A 30 11.00 -42.42 -28.58
N GLY A 31 10.08 -41.48 -28.81
CA GLY A 31 9.64 -41.06 -30.16
C GLY A 31 8.55 -41.93 -30.79
N ILE A 32 8.13 -43.02 -30.15
CA ILE A 32 7.04 -43.90 -30.57
C ILE A 32 6.02 -44.01 -29.43
N PHE A 33 4.74 -44.14 -29.77
CA PHE A 33 3.64 -44.39 -28.85
C PHE A 33 2.69 -45.44 -29.44
N THR A 34 1.95 -46.12 -28.57
CA THR A 34 0.93 -47.11 -28.95
C THR A 34 -0.45 -46.58 -28.59
N ILE A 35 -1.43 -46.89 -29.44
CA ILE A 35 -2.85 -46.62 -29.19
C ILE A 35 -3.57 -47.97 -29.31
N THR A 36 -4.27 -48.38 -28.26
CA THR A 36 -5.04 -49.63 -28.21
C THR A 36 -6.43 -49.39 -27.66
N LEU A 37 -7.38 -50.25 -28.02
CA LEU A 37 -8.73 -50.19 -27.46
C LEU A 37 -8.72 -50.66 -25.99
N ASP A 38 -9.34 -49.90 -25.08
CA ASP A 38 -9.39 -50.25 -23.66
C ASP A 38 -10.61 -51.13 -23.35
N ASN A 39 -10.38 -52.43 -23.31
CA ASN A 39 -11.37 -53.43 -22.92
C ASN A 39 -11.17 -53.96 -21.48
N VAL A 40 -10.17 -53.46 -20.76
CA VAL A 40 -9.71 -54.06 -19.50
C VAL A 40 -10.00 -53.16 -18.30
N ASN A 41 -9.87 -51.85 -18.44
CA ASN A 41 -10.15 -50.93 -17.34
C ASN A 41 -11.65 -50.56 -17.27
N PRO A 42 -12.13 -50.09 -16.10
CA PRO A 42 -13.48 -49.55 -15.97
C PRO A 42 -13.71 -48.40 -16.95
N SER A 43 -14.91 -48.31 -17.54
CA SER A 43 -15.27 -47.19 -18.40
C SER A 43 -15.26 -45.87 -17.62
N LEU A 44 -14.53 -44.88 -18.14
CA LEU A 44 -14.41 -43.55 -17.53
C LEU A 44 -15.66 -42.67 -17.76
N GLY A 45 -16.58 -43.10 -18.64
CA GLY A 45 -17.71 -42.29 -19.10
C GLY A 45 -17.25 -41.11 -19.97
N ARG A 46 -16.73 -40.05 -19.34
CA ARG A 46 -16.16 -38.86 -20.02
C ARG A 46 -14.91 -38.38 -19.28
N GLY A 47 -13.80 -38.20 -19.99
CA GLY A 47 -12.56 -37.67 -19.44
C GLY A 47 -11.33 -38.44 -19.91
N THR A 48 -10.24 -38.33 -19.16
CA THR A 48 -8.98 -39.03 -19.43
C THR A 48 -8.32 -39.39 -18.11
N GLU A 49 -7.86 -40.63 -17.98
CA GLU A 49 -7.00 -41.06 -16.87
C GLU A 49 -5.54 -40.99 -17.33
N ILE A 50 -4.69 -40.29 -16.58
CA ILE A 50 -3.25 -40.21 -16.87
C ILE A 50 -2.52 -41.01 -15.79
N ARG A 51 -1.92 -42.14 -16.17
CA ARG A 51 -1.05 -42.94 -15.31
C ARG A 51 0.40 -42.59 -15.58
N LEU A 52 1.08 -42.08 -14.56
CA LEU A 52 2.50 -41.71 -14.63
C LEU A 52 3.34 -42.81 -13.96
N SER A 53 4.12 -43.55 -14.76
CA SER A 53 5.13 -44.46 -14.22
C SER A 53 6.35 -43.66 -13.78
N MET A 54 6.53 -43.52 -12.47
CA MET A 54 7.62 -42.75 -11.88
C MET A 54 8.96 -43.46 -12.04
N LYS A 55 10.03 -42.70 -12.27
CA LYS A 55 11.39 -43.21 -12.26
C LYS A 55 11.81 -43.57 -10.83
N GLU A 56 12.81 -44.45 -10.70
CA GLU A 56 13.32 -44.93 -9.40
C GLU A 56 13.82 -43.78 -8.50
N ASP A 57 14.36 -42.71 -9.08
CA ASP A 57 14.87 -41.52 -8.40
C ASP A 57 13.79 -40.46 -8.10
N GLN A 58 12.56 -40.65 -8.59
CA GLN A 58 11.45 -39.69 -8.48
C GLN A 58 10.29 -40.22 -7.62
N LEU A 59 10.54 -41.23 -6.78
CA LEU A 59 9.51 -41.83 -5.88
C LEU A 59 8.99 -40.85 -4.82
N GLU A 60 9.72 -39.77 -4.54
CA GLU A 60 9.30 -38.68 -3.65
C GLU A 60 7.95 -38.05 -4.05
N TYR A 61 7.55 -38.11 -5.33
CA TYR A 61 6.25 -37.59 -5.79
C TYR A 61 5.08 -38.53 -5.49
N LEU A 62 5.32 -39.74 -4.99
CA LEU A 62 4.28 -40.61 -4.44
C LEU A 62 3.91 -40.22 -3.00
N GLU A 63 4.75 -39.41 -2.34
CA GLU A 63 4.48 -38.95 -0.98
C GLU A 63 3.31 -37.94 -0.95
N GLU A 64 2.29 -38.24 -0.15
CA GLU A 64 1.10 -37.40 -0.01
C GLU A 64 1.45 -35.95 0.36
N LYS A 65 2.43 -35.74 1.25
CA LYS A 65 2.88 -34.41 1.66
C LYS A 65 3.45 -33.61 0.48
N LYS A 66 4.23 -34.26 -0.39
CA LYS A 66 4.81 -33.61 -1.56
C LYS A 66 3.75 -33.28 -2.59
N ILE A 67 2.82 -34.20 -2.87
CA ILE A 67 1.68 -33.96 -3.77
C ILE A 67 0.83 -32.81 -3.25
N LYS A 68 0.44 -32.82 -1.97
CA LYS A 68 -0.33 -31.74 -1.34
C LYS A 68 0.38 -30.40 -1.47
N ASN A 69 1.69 -30.34 -1.24
CA ASN A 69 2.46 -29.11 -1.39
C ASN A 69 2.49 -28.61 -2.85
N ILE A 70 2.61 -29.51 -3.82
CA ILE A 70 2.63 -29.16 -5.25
C ILE A 70 1.26 -28.65 -5.69
N VAL A 71 0.19 -29.37 -5.35
CA VAL A 71 -1.19 -28.97 -5.65
C VAL A 71 -1.50 -27.63 -4.99
N LYS A 72 -1.15 -27.46 -3.71
CA LYS A 72 -1.32 -26.19 -2.98
C LYS A 72 -0.58 -25.03 -3.66
N LYS A 73 0.62 -25.29 -4.17
CA LYS A 73 1.45 -24.27 -4.83
C LYS A 73 0.92 -23.90 -6.22
N HIS A 74 0.40 -24.85 -6.99
CA HIS A 74 0.13 -24.66 -8.42
C HIS A 74 -1.35 -24.69 -8.84
N SER A 75 -2.27 -25.23 -8.02
CA SER A 75 -3.64 -25.57 -8.44
C SER A 75 -4.77 -25.01 -7.56
N ASP A 76 -4.45 -24.29 -6.48
CA ASP A 76 -5.45 -23.83 -5.48
C ASP A 76 -6.48 -22.80 -5.97
N PHE A 77 -6.35 -22.22 -7.18
CA PHE A 77 -7.04 -20.96 -7.50
C PHE A 77 -8.10 -20.98 -8.61
N ILE A 78 -8.49 -22.15 -9.14
CA ILE A 78 -9.43 -22.22 -10.28
C ILE A 78 -10.83 -21.63 -9.96
N SER A 79 -11.19 -21.50 -8.68
CA SER A 79 -12.56 -21.11 -8.27
C SER A 79 -12.74 -19.62 -7.95
N ILE A 80 -11.68 -18.88 -7.58
CA ILE A 80 -11.82 -17.52 -7.03
C ILE A 80 -12.04 -16.47 -8.14
N CYS A 81 -11.38 -16.59 -9.29
CA CYS A 81 -11.56 -15.65 -10.40
C CYS A 81 -12.94 -15.76 -11.07
N LYS A 82 -13.54 -16.96 -11.11
CA LYS A 82 -14.87 -17.16 -11.72
C LYS A 82 -15.96 -16.34 -11.04
N ARG A 83 -15.93 -16.24 -9.70
CA ARG A 83 -16.98 -15.56 -8.94
C ARG A 83 -16.96 -14.03 -9.09
N VAL A 84 -15.80 -13.46 -9.42
CA VAL A 84 -15.64 -12.01 -9.68
C VAL A 84 -16.11 -11.64 -11.09
N GLU A 85 -16.15 -12.60 -12.02
CA GLU A 85 -16.65 -12.37 -13.39
C GLU A 85 -18.19 -12.31 -13.47
N ASP A 86 -18.90 -12.91 -12.51
CA ASP A 86 -20.37 -13.00 -12.53
C ASP A 86 -21.09 -11.78 -11.89
N GLU A 87 -20.39 -10.71 -11.50
CA GLU A 87 -20.99 -9.50 -10.90
C GLU A 87 -20.75 -8.21 -11.73
N VAL A 88 -21.06 -8.21 -13.04
CA VAL A 88 -21.45 -6.97 -13.76
C VAL A 88 -22.41 -7.31 -14.91
N GLU A 89 -23.67 -7.63 -14.60
CA GLU A 89 -24.76 -7.40 -15.56
C GLU A 89 -25.56 -6.18 -15.10
N GLU A 90 -25.24 -5.02 -15.65
CA GLU A 90 -26.15 -3.88 -15.63
C GLU A 90 -27.33 -4.19 -16.56
N GLU A 91 -28.48 -4.54 -15.99
CA GLU A 91 -29.74 -4.59 -16.73
C GLU A 91 -30.06 -3.19 -17.30
N ARG A 92 -29.85 -3.03 -18.61
CA ARG A 92 -30.41 -1.91 -19.37
C ARG A 92 -31.93 -2.01 -19.32
N LYS A 93 -32.58 -1.10 -18.58
CA LYS A 93 -34.02 -0.89 -18.69
C LYS A 93 -34.34 -0.35 -20.08
N THR A 94 -34.95 -1.18 -20.93
CA THR A 94 -35.71 -0.70 -22.08
C THR A 94 -37.10 -0.30 -21.60
N ASP A 95 -37.38 1.00 -21.66
CA ASP A 95 -38.71 1.56 -21.65
C ASP A 95 -39.40 1.14 -22.96
N ASP A 96 -40.51 0.41 -22.88
CA ASP A 96 -41.56 0.56 -23.89
C ASP A 96 -42.94 0.23 -23.31
N ASP A 97 -43.81 1.22 -23.42
CA ASP A 97 -45.19 1.28 -22.98
C ASP A 97 -46.09 0.85 -24.14
N LYS A 98 -46.98 -0.15 -23.94
CA LYS A 98 -48.41 -0.11 -24.33
C LYS A 98 -49.18 -1.44 -24.21
N SER A 99 -50.08 -1.44 -23.24
CA SER A 99 -51.54 -1.70 -23.34
C SER A 99 -52.14 -3.05 -23.79
N LYS A 100 -53.03 -3.55 -22.90
CA LYS A 100 -54.36 -4.21 -23.11
C LYS A 100 -54.38 -5.69 -23.58
N VAL A 101 -55.26 -6.61 -23.13
CA VAL A 101 -56.41 -6.66 -22.17
C VAL A 101 -56.89 -8.14 -22.09
N ASN A 102 -57.39 -8.56 -20.92
CA ASN A 102 -58.38 -9.64 -20.61
C ASN A 102 -58.02 -11.13 -20.92
N GLU A 103 -58.39 -12.16 -20.14
CA GLU A 103 -59.39 -12.34 -19.07
C GLU A 103 -59.10 -13.67 -18.33
N VAL A 104 -59.28 -13.67 -16.99
CA VAL A 104 -59.95 -14.72 -16.16
C VAL A 104 -59.30 -16.12 -16.06
N ASP A 105 -58.75 -16.52 -14.90
CA ASP A 105 -59.56 -17.04 -13.79
C ASP A 105 -58.77 -17.31 -12.48
N GLU A 106 -59.50 -17.07 -11.39
CA GLU A 106 -59.33 -17.28 -9.95
C GLU A 106 -58.20 -18.18 -9.37
N LYS A 107 -57.44 -17.63 -8.39
CA LYS A 107 -57.65 -17.92 -6.95
C LYS A 107 -56.69 -17.12 -6.06
N GLU A 108 -57.29 -16.47 -5.06
CA GLU A 108 -56.65 -15.78 -3.95
C GLU A 108 -55.80 -16.72 -3.10
N GLU A 109 -54.57 -16.31 -2.77
CA GLU A 109 -54.10 -16.37 -1.39
C GLU A 109 -53.02 -15.31 -1.14
N ASP A 110 -53.44 -14.27 -0.42
CA ASP A 110 -52.68 -13.13 0.01
C ASP A 110 -51.67 -13.56 1.10
N LYS A 111 -50.40 -13.74 0.72
CA LYS A 111 -49.26 -13.74 1.68
C LYS A 111 -48.14 -12.87 1.18
N LYS A 112 -48.19 -11.60 1.60
CA LYS A 112 -47.09 -10.63 1.73
C LYS A 112 -45.70 -11.29 1.71
N LYS A 113 -45.03 -11.29 0.55
CA LYS A 113 -43.59 -11.57 0.47
C LYS A 113 -42.85 -10.38 1.09
N LYS A 114 -42.49 -10.55 2.37
CA LYS A 114 -41.48 -9.74 3.05
C LYS A 114 -40.21 -9.70 2.19
N THR A 115 -39.75 -8.51 1.88
CA THR A 115 -38.43 -8.19 1.35
C THR A 115 -37.37 -8.94 2.16
N LYS A 116 -36.77 -9.99 1.58
CA LYS A 116 -35.51 -10.52 2.10
C LYS A 116 -34.43 -9.51 1.76
N LYS A 117 -34.00 -8.75 2.78
CA LYS A 117 -32.73 -8.03 2.78
C LYS A 117 -31.63 -9.02 2.38
N ILE A 118 -30.95 -8.73 1.28
CA ILE A 118 -29.73 -9.39 0.84
C ILE A 118 -28.71 -9.25 1.99
N LYS A 119 -28.41 -10.37 2.66
CA LYS A 119 -27.30 -10.54 3.61
C LYS A 119 -26.21 -11.39 2.94
N GLU A 120 -25.75 -10.97 1.76
CA GLU A 120 -24.81 -11.74 0.95
C GLU A 120 -23.49 -11.00 0.64
N LYS A 121 -23.29 -9.79 1.17
CA LYS A 121 -22.05 -9.00 0.96
C LYS A 121 -21.03 -9.05 2.10
N GLU A 122 -21.32 -9.70 3.24
CA GLU A 122 -20.39 -9.78 4.38
C GLU A 122 -19.72 -11.16 4.51
N THR A 123 -20.42 -12.25 4.19
CA THR A 123 -19.92 -13.62 4.40
C THR A 123 -18.72 -13.98 3.52
N THR A 124 -18.62 -13.39 2.32
CA THR A 124 -17.55 -13.66 1.34
C THR A 124 -16.23 -12.96 1.66
N ASN A 125 -16.20 -11.91 2.48
CA ASN A 125 -14.91 -11.32 2.91
C ASN A 125 -14.29 -12.09 4.09
N GLU A 126 -15.10 -12.72 4.94
CA GLU A 126 -14.63 -13.41 6.15
C GLU A 126 -13.91 -14.74 5.88
N GLU A 127 -14.33 -15.52 4.88
CA GLU A 127 -13.66 -16.79 4.54
C GLU A 127 -12.31 -16.58 3.82
N PHE A 128 -12.16 -15.46 3.10
CA PHE A 128 -10.92 -15.11 2.40
C PHE A 128 -9.83 -14.61 3.36
N ASN A 129 -10.23 -13.99 4.47
CA ASN A 129 -9.32 -13.45 5.49
C ASN A 129 -8.58 -14.53 6.29
N LYS A 130 -9.10 -15.77 6.37
CA LYS A 130 -8.75 -16.65 7.50
C LYS A 130 -7.61 -17.65 7.32
N THR A 131 -7.26 -18.18 6.14
CA THR A 131 -6.42 -19.41 6.19
C THR A 131 -5.44 -19.75 5.07
N ASN A 132 -5.65 -19.41 3.78
CA ASN A 132 -4.83 -20.06 2.74
C ASN A 132 -3.79 -19.19 2.03
N LEU A 133 -3.95 -17.87 2.02
CA LEU A 133 -3.12 -17.03 1.14
C LEU A 133 -1.87 -16.46 1.80
N THR A 134 -2.03 -15.99 3.04
CA THR A 134 -1.04 -15.18 3.77
C THR A 134 -0.44 -15.93 4.96
N ASN A 135 -0.90 -17.16 5.24
CA ASN A 135 -0.61 -17.93 6.47
C ASN A 135 -0.77 -17.11 7.76
N ASP A 136 -1.57 -16.06 7.72
CA ASP A 136 -1.80 -15.18 8.85
C ASP A 136 -2.93 -15.75 9.71
N SER A 137 -2.75 -15.71 11.03
CA SER A 137 -3.79 -16.16 11.97
C SER A 137 -4.78 -15.05 12.31
N GLU A 138 -4.42 -13.80 12.01
CA GLU A 138 -5.23 -12.61 12.30
C GLU A 138 -5.85 -12.06 11.01
N ASP A 139 -7.10 -11.59 11.11
CA ASP A 139 -7.80 -10.98 9.97
C ASP A 139 -7.06 -9.73 9.46
N HIS A 140 -7.18 -9.47 8.17
CA HIS A 140 -6.61 -8.29 7.52
C HIS A 140 -7.33 -7.00 7.96
N LEU A 141 -6.61 -5.87 7.92
CA LEU A 141 -7.16 -4.56 8.24
C LEU A 141 -8.14 -4.12 7.15
N VAL A 142 -7.71 -4.21 5.89
CA VAL A 142 -8.54 -3.93 4.71
C VAL A 142 -8.19 -4.90 3.58
N VAL A 143 -9.21 -5.27 2.82
CA VAL A 143 -9.12 -6.05 1.59
C VAL A 143 -9.68 -5.24 0.43
N LYS A 144 -8.95 -5.20 -0.69
CA LYS A 144 -9.40 -4.50 -1.91
C LYS A 144 -9.28 -5.38 -3.12
N TYR A 145 -10.40 -5.50 -3.84
CA TYR A 145 -10.46 -6.08 -5.17
C TYR A 145 -10.25 -4.99 -6.21
N ILE A 146 -9.39 -5.27 -7.17
CA ILE A 146 -8.99 -4.34 -8.23
C ILE A 146 -9.22 -5.07 -9.56
N CYS A 147 -10.01 -4.46 -10.43
CA CYS A 147 -10.02 -4.80 -11.85
C CYS A 147 -9.41 -3.61 -12.60
N VAL A 148 -8.40 -3.87 -13.42
CA VAL A 148 -7.82 -2.88 -14.33
C VAL A 148 -8.06 -3.38 -15.73
N GLU A 149 -8.83 -2.58 -16.48
CA GLU A 149 -9.16 -2.81 -17.89
C GLU A 149 -8.44 -1.76 -18.75
N GLY A 150 -8.14 -2.09 -20.01
CA GLY A 150 -7.51 -1.17 -20.96
C GLY A 150 -6.38 -1.81 -21.76
N GLN A 151 -5.23 -1.12 -21.86
CA GLN A 151 -4.07 -1.62 -22.62
C GLN A 151 -3.50 -2.93 -22.04
N LEU A 152 -3.66 -3.12 -20.73
CA LEU A 152 -3.31 -4.36 -20.06
C LEU A 152 -4.40 -4.71 -19.06
N GLU A 153 -4.91 -5.92 -19.18
CA GLU A 153 -5.98 -6.41 -18.32
C GLU A 153 -5.40 -7.28 -17.21
N PHE A 154 -5.69 -6.85 -15.98
CA PHE A 154 -5.34 -7.64 -14.81
C PHE A 154 -6.33 -7.41 -13.66
N LYS A 155 -6.53 -8.46 -12.88
CA LYS A 155 -7.29 -8.45 -11.64
C LYS A 155 -6.32 -8.63 -10.48
N ALA A 156 -6.54 -7.94 -9.37
CA ALA A 156 -5.71 -8.10 -8.19
C ALA A 156 -6.56 -8.06 -6.92
N ILE A 157 -6.10 -8.78 -5.89
CA ILE A 157 -6.63 -8.70 -4.55
C ILE A 157 -5.47 -8.29 -3.64
N LEU A 158 -5.61 -7.12 -3.00
CA LEU A 158 -4.61 -6.58 -2.08
C LEU A 158 -5.14 -6.61 -0.65
N PHE A 159 -4.26 -6.95 0.28
CA PHE A 159 -4.52 -7.08 1.70
C PHE A 159 -3.50 -6.23 2.46
N ILE A 160 -3.99 -5.41 3.40
CA ILE A 160 -3.13 -4.76 4.39
C ILE A 160 -3.30 -5.52 5.71
N PRO A 161 -2.23 -6.13 6.26
CA PRO A 161 -2.30 -6.83 7.54
C PRO A 161 -2.53 -5.84 8.69
N LYS A 162 -3.15 -6.29 9.79
CA LYS A 162 -3.37 -5.44 10.98
C LYS A 162 -2.09 -5.11 11.74
N ARG A 163 -1.11 -6.01 11.68
CA ARG A 163 0.18 -5.90 12.36
C ARG A 163 1.32 -6.05 11.38
N ALA A 164 2.37 -5.28 11.59
CA ALA A 164 3.61 -5.47 10.86
C ALA A 164 4.28 -6.80 11.27
N PRO A 165 4.76 -7.61 10.31
CA PRO A 165 5.53 -8.80 10.65
C PRO A 165 6.87 -8.38 11.26
N PHE A 166 7.40 -9.18 12.18
CA PHE A 166 8.63 -8.85 12.93
C PHE A 166 9.85 -8.72 12.01
N ASP A 167 9.82 -9.36 10.84
CA ASP A 167 10.88 -9.41 9.85
C ASP A 167 10.70 -8.39 8.69
N LEU A 168 9.79 -7.42 8.82
CA LEU A 168 9.45 -6.46 7.75
C LEU A 168 10.64 -5.67 7.22
N PHE A 169 11.63 -5.36 8.07
CA PHE A 169 12.82 -4.57 7.70
C PHE A 169 14.08 -5.42 7.57
N GLU A 170 13.94 -6.75 7.47
CA GLU A 170 15.09 -7.64 7.30
C GLU A 170 15.56 -7.66 5.84
N SER A 171 16.67 -6.99 5.56
CA SER A 171 17.18 -6.76 4.20
C SER A 171 17.58 -8.03 3.43
N LYS A 172 17.73 -9.16 4.13
CA LYS A 172 18.10 -10.46 3.52
C LYS A 172 16.89 -11.27 3.09
N LYS A 173 15.68 -10.88 3.50
CA LYS A 173 14.45 -11.61 3.21
C LYS A 173 13.99 -11.29 1.79
N LYS A 174 13.70 -12.35 1.03
CA LYS A 174 13.05 -12.21 -0.27
C LYS A 174 11.57 -11.93 -0.05
N SER A 175 11.09 -10.78 -0.51
CA SER A 175 9.67 -10.44 -0.48
C SER A 175 8.85 -11.43 -1.30
N ASN A 176 7.92 -12.13 -0.68
CA ASN A 176 7.00 -13.04 -1.34
C ASN A 176 5.53 -12.69 -1.06
N ASN A 177 5.28 -11.41 -0.76
CA ASN A 177 3.99 -10.93 -0.29
C ASN A 177 2.93 -10.91 -1.41
N ILE A 178 3.35 -10.74 -2.67
CA ILE A 178 2.45 -10.69 -3.83
C ILE A 178 2.75 -11.82 -4.81
N LYS A 179 1.73 -12.64 -5.04
CA LYS A 179 1.80 -13.80 -5.94
C LYS A 179 1.24 -13.44 -7.31
N LEU A 180 2.00 -13.75 -8.36
CA LEU A 180 1.62 -13.53 -9.75
C LEU A 180 1.10 -14.83 -10.39
N TYR A 181 -0.08 -14.72 -10.99
CA TYR A 181 -0.76 -15.78 -11.71
C TYR A 181 -1.03 -15.34 -13.15
N VAL A 182 -0.83 -16.26 -14.07
CA VAL A 182 -1.11 -16.07 -15.50
C VAL A 182 -2.03 -17.18 -15.96
N ARG A 183 -3.18 -16.82 -16.56
CA ARG A 183 -4.17 -17.80 -17.06
C ARG A 183 -4.49 -18.89 -16.03
N ARG A 184 -4.64 -18.48 -14.77
CA ARG A 184 -4.96 -19.31 -13.58
C ARG A 184 -3.85 -20.29 -13.17
N VAL A 185 -2.65 -20.14 -13.72
CA VAL A 185 -1.45 -20.89 -13.36
C VAL A 185 -0.56 -20.02 -12.48
N PHE A 186 -0.10 -20.57 -11.35
CA PHE A 186 0.89 -19.91 -10.50
C PHE A 186 2.22 -19.80 -11.25
N ILE A 187 2.73 -18.58 -11.37
CA ILE A 187 4.01 -18.31 -12.03
C ILE A 187 5.11 -18.09 -11.01
N MET A 188 4.93 -17.09 -10.14
CA MET A 188 5.93 -16.73 -9.13
C MET A 188 5.29 -16.01 -7.95
N ASP A 189 5.89 -16.18 -6.77
CA ASP A 189 5.57 -15.46 -5.53
C ASP A 189 6.60 -14.38 -5.21
N HIS A 190 7.82 -14.50 -5.72
CA HIS A 190 8.88 -13.52 -5.56
C HIS A 190 9.11 -12.74 -6.86
N CYS A 191 8.46 -11.59 -6.94
CA CYS A 191 8.53 -10.72 -8.11
C CYS A 191 9.28 -9.43 -7.73
N GLU A 192 10.61 -9.48 -7.79
CA GLU A 192 11.46 -8.29 -7.60
C GLU A 192 10.96 -7.19 -8.56
N ASN A 193 10.64 -6.02 -8.02
CA ASN A 193 10.08 -4.85 -8.71
C ASN A 193 8.56 -4.80 -8.96
N LEU A 194 7.76 -5.79 -8.56
CA LEU A 194 6.30 -5.70 -8.71
C LEU A 194 5.67 -4.66 -7.77
N ILE A 195 6.24 -4.53 -6.58
CA ILE A 195 5.90 -3.52 -5.58
C ILE A 195 7.19 -2.91 -5.02
N PRO A 196 7.19 -1.60 -4.70
CA PRO A 196 8.34 -0.95 -4.05
C PRO A 196 8.48 -1.37 -2.58
N ASP A 197 9.69 -1.32 -2.06
CA ASP A 197 10.06 -1.78 -0.71
C ASP A 197 9.24 -1.10 0.39
N TYR A 198 8.91 0.19 0.22
CA TYR A 198 8.05 0.92 1.16
C TYR A 198 6.59 0.42 1.21
N LEU A 199 6.15 -0.44 0.29
CA LEU A 199 4.84 -1.09 0.30
C LEU A 199 4.95 -2.61 0.49
N ASP A 200 6.12 -3.11 0.92
CA ASP A 200 6.35 -4.56 1.02
C ASP A 200 5.45 -5.26 2.05
N PHE A 201 4.79 -4.53 2.95
CA PHE A 201 3.80 -5.10 3.85
C PHE A 201 2.48 -5.50 3.16
N VAL A 202 2.22 -5.02 1.93
CA VAL A 202 1.01 -5.34 1.18
C VAL A 202 1.09 -6.76 0.67
N LYS A 203 0.18 -7.61 1.14
CA LYS A 203 0.04 -8.98 0.67
C LYS A 203 -1.00 -9.04 -0.45
N GLY A 204 -0.89 -9.98 -1.38
CA GLY A 204 -1.87 -10.03 -2.46
C GLY A 204 -1.66 -11.08 -3.54
N ILE A 205 -2.62 -11.11 -4.45
CA ILE A 205 -2.55 -11.84 -5.71
C ILE A 205 -2.73 -10.87 -6.86
N VAL A 206 -1.97 -11.07 -7.92
CA VAL A 206 -2.16 -10.44 -9.21
C VAL A 206 -2.42 -11.54 -10.24
N TYR A 207 -3.50 -11.38 -10.99
CA TYR A 207 -3.95 -12.26 -12.06
C TYR A 207 -3.98 -11.48 -13.37
N SER A 208 -3.35 -12.00 -14.42
CA SER A 208 -3.45 -11.42 -15.76
C SER A 208 -3.49 -12.51 -16.84
N GLU A 209 -4.21 -12.25 -17.93
CA GLU A 209 -4.32 -13.16 -19.07
C GLU A 209 -3.33 -12.82 -20.19
N ASP A 210 -2.79 -11.61 -20.15
CA ASP A 210 -2.01 -10.97 -21.22
C ASP A 210 -0.52 -11.34 -21.22
N PHE A 211 -0.07 -12.14 -20.26
CA PHE A 211 1.31 -12.59 -20.23
C PHE A 211 1.54 -13.76 -21.21
N PRO A 212 2.58 -13.69 -22.05
CA PRO A 212 2.96 -14.82 -22.89
C PRO A 212 3.48 -15.99 -22.03
N LEU A 213 2.79 -17.13 -22.08
CA LEU A 213 3.08 -18.33 -21.26
C LEU A 213 4.50 -18.89 -21.44
N ASN A 214 5.15 -18.61 -22.57
CA ASN A 214 6.46 -19.18 -22.93
C ASN A 214 7.66 -18.32 -22.47
N ILE A 215 7.44 -17.38 -21.56
CA ILE A 215 8.47 -16.45 -21.08
C ILE A 215 9.18 -17.02 -19.86
N SER A 216 10.52 -17.05 -19.89
CA SER A 216 11.32 -17.42 -18.72
C SER A 216 11.11 -16.42 -17.58
N LEU A 217 11.22 -16.89 -16.33
CA LEU A 217 11.03 -16.05 -15.13
C LEU A 217 11.91 -14.77 -15.17
N GLU A 218 13.13 -14.87 -15.69
CA GLU A 218 14.06 -13.74 -15.87
C GLU A 218 13.58 -12.73 -16.92
N THR A 219 13.06 -13.22 -18.06
CA THR A 219 12.53 -12.37 -19.13
C THR A 219 11.23 -11.67 -18.69
N LEU A 220 10.46 -12.31 -17.80
CA LEU A 220 9.26 -11.72 -17.22
C LEU A 220 9.60 -10.49 -16.38
N GLN A 221 10.63 -10.57 -15.54
CA GLN A 221 11.07 -9.48 -14.64
C GLN A 221 11.50 -8.23 -15.40
N GLN A 222 12.10 -8.39 -16.59
CA GLN A 222 12.54 -7.27 -17.43
C GLN A 222 11.41 -6.70 -18.32
N ASN A 223 10.21 -7.27 -18.25
CA ASN A 223 9.11 -6.88 -19.12
C ASN A 223 8.53 -5.52 -18.74
N LYS A 224 8.29 -4.67 -19.75
CA LYS A 224 7.61 -3.37 -19.60
C LYS A 224 6.22 -3.52 -18.96
N ILE A 225 5.56 -4.66 -19.17
CA ILE A 225 4.27 -5.01 -18.55
C ILE A 225 4.33 -4.92 -17.02
N LEU A 226 5.36 -5.49 -16.38
CA LEU A 226 5.45 -5.46 -14.91
C LEU A 226 5.62 -4.04 -14.37
N LYS A 227 6.27 -3.14 -15.12
CA LYS A 227 6.37 -1.72 -14.74
C LYS A 227 5.01 -1.03 -14.74
N VAL A 228 4.14 -1.36 -15.71
CA VAL A 228 2.77 -0.83 -15.80
C VAL A 228 1.92 -1.39 -14.65
N ILE A 229 2.00 -2.70 -14.40
CA ILE A 229 1.30 -3.34 -13.27
C ILE A 229 1.77 -2.74 -11.95
N ARG A 230 3.08 -2.61 -11.71
CA ARG A 230 3.65 -1.95 -10.52
C ARG A 230 3.06 -0.56 -10.33
N LYS A 231 3.04 0.28 -11.37
CA LYS A 231 2.49 1.64 -11.27
C LYS A 231 1.02 1.64 -10.84
N ASN A 232 0.22 0.74 -11.41
CA ASN A 232 -1.20 0.60 -11.05
C ASN A 232 -1.38 0.05 -9.63
N LEU A 233 -0.60 -0.96 -9.23
CA LEU A 233 -0.64 -1.51 -7.88
C LEU A 233 -0.24 -0.47 -6.83
N VAL A 234 0.83 0.30 -7.07
CA VAL A 234 1.25 1.39 -6.18
C VAL A 234 0.13 2.43 -6.05
N LYS A 235 -0.46 2.86 -7.17
CA LYS A 235 -1.58 3.81 -7.14
C LYS A 235 -2.73 3.28 -6.31
N LYS A 236 -3.15 2.03 -6.53
CA LYS A 236 -4.26 1.41 -5.81
C LYS A 236 -3.95 1.14 -4.33
N ALA A 237 -2.71 0.82 -3.98
CA ALA A 237 -2.28 0.69 -2.59
C ALA A 237 -2.28 2.04 -1.87
N VAL A 238 -1.84 3.12 -2.54
CA VAL A 238 -1.92 4.49 -2.01
C VAL A 238 -3.37 4.94 -1.85
N ASP A 239 -4.24 4.63 -2.80
CA ASP A 239 -5.69 4.89 -2.70
C ASP A 239 -6.31 4.13 -1.51
N LEU A 240 -5.89 2.87 -1.29
CA LEU A 240 -6.33 2.06 -0.15
C LEU A 240 -5.92 2.68 1.19
N ILE A 241 -4.69 3.20 1.28
CA ILE A 241 -4.22 3.91 2.48
C ILE A 241 -5.05 5.20 2.70
N ALA A 242 -5.45 5.88 1.62
CA ALA A 242 -6.35 7.03 1.73
C ALA A 242 -7.74 6.64 2.26
N GLU A 243 -8.31 5.52 1.80
CA GLU A 243 -9.57 4.99 2.34
C GLU A 243 -9.44 4.64 3.84
N ILE A 244 -8.34 4.02 4.26
CA ILE A 244 -8.08 3.76 5.69
C ILE A 244 -7.98 5.07 6.47
N ALA A 245 -7.41 6.11 5.86
CA ALA A 245 -7.24 7.42 6.51
C ALA A 245 -8.55 8.17 6.78
N GLU A 246 -9.67 7.76 6.18
CA GLU A 246 -11.01 8.30 6.48
C GLU A 246 -11.51 7.85 7.86
N ASP A 247 -11.03 6.69 8.36
CA ASP A 247 -11.34 6.17 9.68
C ASP A 247 -10.16 6.39 10.64
N ARG A 248 -10.32 7.32 11.58
CA ARG A 248 -9.27 7.71 12.54
C ARG A 248 -8.73 6.53 13.35
N ASP A 249 -9.59 5.61 13.80
CA ASP A 249 -9.21 4.53 14.70
C ASP A 249 -8.45 3.43 13.96
N ASN A 250 -8.92 3.09 12.75
CA ASN A 250 -8.22 2.13 11.89
C ASN A 250 -6.92 2.72 11.35
N TYR A 251 -6.90 4.01 11.03
CA TYR A 251 -5.70 4.69 10.60
C TYR A 251 -4.63 4.78 11.69
N ALA A 252 -5.01 5.01 12.95
CA ALA A 252 -4.07 5.02 14.07
C ALA A 252 -3.35 3.66 14.21
N LYS A 253 -4.11 2.55 14.13
CA LYS A 253 -3.54 1.18 14.15
C LYS A 253 -2.65 0.90 12.95
N PHE A 254 -3.07 1.35 11.77
CA PHE A 254 -2.27 1.25 10.55
C PHE A 254 -0.95 2.01 10.69
N TYR A 255 -0.99 3.26 11.15
CA TYR A 255 0.17 4.12 11.25
C TYR A 255 1.15 3.67 12.34
N GLU A 256 0.64 3.10 13.44
CA GLU A 256 1.48 2.46 14.46
C GLU A 256 2.29 1.30 13.87
N SER A 257 1.67 0.47 13.02
CA SER A 257 2.33 -0.69 12.40
C SER A 257 3.24 -0.30 11.23
N PHE A 258 2.77 0.58 10.33
CA PHE A 258 3.39 0.82 9.01
C PHE A 258 3.83 2.27 8.80
N GLY A 259 3.79 3.13 9.82
CA GLY A 259 4.23 4.53 9.70
C GLY A 259 5.68 4.66 9.24
N LYS A 260 6.56 3.73 9.63
CA LYS A 260 7.95 3.66 9.13
C LYS A 260 8.03 3.41 7.62
N ASN A 261 7.15 2.56 7.09
CA ASN A 261 7.07 2.29 5.66
C ASN A 261 6.59 3.53 4.88
N ILE A 262 5.60 4.27 5.41
CA ILE A 262 5.18 5.56 4.79
C ILE A 262 6.34 6.56 4.76
N LYS A 263 7.10 6.66 5.86
CA LYS A 263 8.30 7.52 5.94
C LYS A 263 9.39 7.09 4.95
N LEU A 264 9.60 5.80 4.76
CA LEU A 264 10.50 5.26 3.73
C LEU A 264 10.02 5.63 2.32
N GLY A 265 8.71 5.55 2.07
CA GLY A 265 8.12 5.93 0.79
C GLY A 265 8.33 7.41 0.44
N ILE A 266 8.32 8.31 1.43
CA ILE A 266 8.69 9.73 1.21
C ILE A 266 10.13 9.87 0.74
N HIS A 267 11.03 9.05 1.27
CA HIS A 267 12.44 9.07 0.91
C HIS A 267 12.68 8.52 -0.51
N GLU A 268 12.04 7.40 -0.85
CA GLU A 268 12.30 6.67 -2.10
C GLU A 268 11.45 7.11 -3.30
N ASP A 269 10.15 7.36 -3.09
CA ASP A 269 9.19 7.61 -4.17
C ASP A 269 8.91 9.09 -4.35
N ALA A 270 9.68 9.72 -5.25
CA ALA A 270 9.50 11.12 -5.59
C ALA A 270 8.16 11.44 -6.28
N GLN A 271 7.54 10.48 -6.98
CA GLN A 271 6.30 10.71 -7.73
C GLN A 271 5.09 10.74 -6.79
N ASN A 272 5.06 9.84 -5.81
CA ASN A 272 3.97 9.74 -4.85
C ASN A 272 4.22 10.51 -3.55
N ARG A 273 5.38 11.16 -3.40
CA ARG A 273 5.80 11.90 -2.18
C ARG A 273 4.72 12.85 -1.66
N SER A 274 4.14 13.68 -2.51
CA SER A 274 3.12 14.65 -2.10
C SER A 274 1.89 13.96 -1.51
N LYS A 275 1.47 12.82 -2.10
CA LYS A 275 0.32 12.07 -1.60
C LYS A 275 0.64 11.34 -0.30
N LEU A 276 1.81 10.70 -0.23
CA LEU A 276 2.31 10.05 0.99
C LEU A 276 2.47 11.04 2.15
N ALA A 277 2.76 12.32 1.87
CA ALA A 277 2.92 13.33 2.90
C ALA A 277 1.60 13.64 3.64
N GLU A 278 0.46 13.46 2.97
CA GLU A 278 -0.88 13.61 3.59
C GLU A 278 -1.15 12.54 4.66
N PHE A 279 -0.47 11.40 4.56
CA PHE A 279 -0.56 10.27 5.49
C PHE A 279 0.36 10.43 6.70
N LEU A 280 1.30 11.37 6.67
CA LEU A 280 2.17 11.56 7.83
C LEU A 280 1.37 12.04 9.04
N ARG A 281 1.72 11.49 10.19
CA ARG A 281 1.24 11.90 11.51
C ARG A 281 2.42 12.23 12.39
N PHE A 282 2.32 13.34 13.10
CA PHE A 282 3.36 13.85 13.97
C PHE A 282 2.79 14.25 15.32
N TYR A 283 3.65 14.29 16.33
CA TYR A 283 3.33 14.95 17.58
C TYR A 283 3.60 16.44 17.45
N PHE A 284 2.79 17.24 18.15
CA PHE A 284 2.91 18.68 18.14
C PHE A 284 2.99 19.22 19.56
N THR A 285 3.44 20.46 19.72
CA THR A 285 3.51 21.11 21.04
C THR A 285 2.16 21.20 21.76
N ASN A 286 1.07 21.32 21.00
CA ASN A 286 -0.28 21.42 21.54
C ASN A 286 -0.99 20.04 21.63
N PHE A 287 -0.49 19.06 20.88
CA PHE A 287 -1.01 17.68 20.81
C PHE A 287 0.14 16.71 21.10
N ILE A 288 0.39 16.50 22.38
CA ILE A 288 1.52 15.71 22.88
C ILE A 288 1.13 14.24 23.04
N ASP A 289 -0.14 13.99 23.39
CA ASP A 289 -0.63 12.63 23.67
C ASP A 289 -1.20 11.95 22.41
N GLU A 290 -1.41 12.71 21.33
CA GLU A 290 -1.95 12.21 20.08
C GLU A 290 -1.22 12.80 18.88
N GLN A 291 -1.03 11.99 17.84
CA GLN A 291 -0.47 12.47 16.57
C GLN A 291 -1.55 13.06 15.67
N THR A 292 -1.29 14.22 15.06
CA THR A 292 -2.21 14.84 14.09
C THR A 292 -1.58 14.96 12.70
N SER A 293 -2.36 15.29 11.68
CA SER A 293 -1.85 15.41 10.31
C SER A 293 -1.22 16.78 10.04
N LEU A 294 -0.38 16.86 9.00
CA LEU A 294 0.14 18.15 8.51
C LEU A 294 -0.98 19.06 7.96
N LYS A 295 -2.08 18.49 7.44
CA LYS A 295 -3.24 19.29 6.99
C LYS A 295 -3.92 19.96 8.18
N ASP A 296 -4.12 19.22 9.27
CA ASP A 296 -4.73 19.78 10.48
C ASP A 296 -3.82 20.84 11.11
N TYR A 297 -2.50 20.67 11.01
CA TYR A 297 -1.57 21.72 11.42
C TYR A 297 -1.78 23.00 10.62
N ILE A 298 -1.86 22.91 9.29
CA ILE A 298 -2.02 24.07 8.41
C ILE A 298 -3.28 24.87 8.73
N THR A 299 -4.39 24.21 9.07
CA THR A 299 -5.64 24.88 9.42
C THR A 299 -5.57 25.62 10.76
N ARG A 300 -4.63 25.24 11.64
CA ARG A 300 -4.38 25.89 12.94
C ARG A 300 -3.25 26.92 12.89
N MET A 301 -2.58 27.10 11.76
CA MET A 301 -1.50 28.08 11.63
C MET A 301 -2.06 29.50 11.76
N PRO A 302 -1.45 30.37 12.58
CA PRO A 302 -1.73 31.81 12.57
C PRO A 302 -1.52 32.41 11.18
N GLU A 303 -2.25 33.46 10.82
CA GLU A 303 -2.14 34.12 9.50
C GLU A 303 -0.74 34.68 9.22
N VAL A 304 -0.04 35.10 10.28
CA VAL A 304 1.35 35.57 10.21
C VAL A 304 2.31 34.44 9.81
N GLN A 305 1.94 33.19 10.07
CA GLN A 305 2.80 32.03 9.90
C GLN A 305 2.81 31.51 8.45
N LYS A 306 3.97 31.59 7.78
CA LYS A 306 4.22 31.10 6.40
C LYS A 306 5.09 29.85 6.37
N THR A 307 5.79 29.52 7.46
CA THR A 307 6.69 28.37 7.54
C THR A 307 6.25 27.34 8.58
N ILE A 308 6.57 26.07 8.34
CA ILE A 308 6.28 24.95 9.26
C ILE A 308 7.48 24.74 10.18
N PHE A 309 7.30 24.94 11.49
CA PHE A 309 8.38 24.79 12.46
C PHE A 309 8.48 23.35 12.95
N TYR A 310 9.70 22.81 13.00
CA TYR A 310 9.95 21.48 13.57
C TYR A 310 11.19 21.45 14.47
N LEU A 311 11.16 20.54 15.45
CA LEU A 311 12.26 20.28 16.36
C LEU A 311 12.53 18.77 16.46
N THR A 312 13.74 18.40 16.08
CA THR A 312 14.31 17.05 16.18
C THR A 312 15.05 16.87 17.50
N GLY A 313 14.97 15.71 18.12
CA GLY A 313 15.82 15.37 19.26
C GLY A 313 16.09 13.89 19.38
N LYS A 314 16.94 13.52 20.35
CA LYS A 314 17.29 12.11 20.61
C LYS A 314 16.11 11.31 21.19
N SER A 315 15.18 11.98 21.87
CA SER A 315 13.99 11.37 22.44
C SER A 315 12.87 12.41 22.55
N PHE A 316 11.63 11.94 22.54
CA PHE A 316 10.45 12.78 22.70
C PHE A 316 10.52 13.66 23.97
N ALA A 317 10.98 13.09 25.08
CA ALA A 317 11.15 13.82 26.34
C ALA A 317 12.17 14.97 26.23
N ALA A 318 13.28 14.77 25.51
CA ALA A 318 14.29 15.80 25.29
C ALA A 318 13.77 16.94 24.42
N VAL A 319 12.92 16.63 23.42
CA VAL A 319 12.29 17.64 22.57
C VAL A 319 11.24 18.43 23.37
N LYS A 320 10.41 17.75 24.16
CA LYS A 320 9.32 18.37 24.95
C LYS A 320 9.83 19.39 25.97
N GLY A 321 10.97 19.14 26.61
CA GLY A 321 11.60 20.04 27.59
C GLY A 321 12.55 21.07 26.98
N SER A 322 12.55 21.24 25.65
CA SER A 322 13.50 22.12 24.99
C SER A 322 13.18 23.61 25.22
N PRO A 323 14.18 24.45 25.53
CA PRO A 323 13.98 25.90 25.72
C PRO A 323 13.52 26.59 24.43
N PHE A 324 13.78 25.99 23.26
CA PHE A 324 13.34 26.53 21.98
C PHE A 324 11.82 26.54 21.81
N LEU A 325 11.08 25.74 22.59
CA LEU A 325 9.62 25.65 22.47
C LEU A 325 8.88 26.73 23.28
N GLU A 326 9.50 27.30 24.31
CA GLU A 326 8.83 28.23 25.24
C GLU A 326 8.38 29.51 24.54
N THR A 327 9.27 30.11 23.75
CA THR A 327 8.98 31.34 23.03
C THR A 327 7.95 31.14 21.92
N LEU A 328 7.99 29.99 21.24
CA LEU A 328 6.99 29.65 20.22
C LEU A 328 5.62 29.41 20.84
N LYS A 329 5.57 28.77 22.01
CA LYS A 329 4.33 28.62 22.78
C LYS A 329 3.76 29.97 23.20
N LYS A 330 4.60 30.92 23.66
CA LYS A 330 4.16 32.29 23.99
C LYS A 330 3.60 33.02 22.77
N ASN A 331 4.22 32.84 21.61
CA ASN A 331 3.80 33.47 20.36
C ASN A 331 2.67 32.71 19.64
N GLY A 332 2.14 31.63 20.24
CA GLY A 332 1.04 30.84 19.66
C GLY A 332 1.43 29.97 18.45
N PHE A 333 2.73 29.80 18.17
CA PHE A 333 3.20 28.94 17.08
C PHE A 333 3.31 27.48 17.52
N GLU A 334 2.64 26.61 16.77
CA GLU A 334 2.71 25.16 16.98
C GLU A 334 3.97 24.59 16.30
N VAL A 335 4.65 23.65 16.97
CA VAL A 335 5.90 23.04 16.48
C VAL A 335 5.75 21.53 16.39
N ILE A 336 6.25 20.96 15.29
CA ILE A 336 6.33 19.52 15.08
C ILE A 336 7.46 18.93 15.93
N LEU A 337 7.15 17.94 16.76
CA LEU A 337 8.11 17.17 17.56
C LEU A 337 8.44 15.90 16.79
N VAL A 338 9.70 15.75 16.38
CA VAL A 338 10.08 14.72 15.40
C VAL A 338 11.19 13.80 15.91
N ASP A 339 11.11 12.53 15.50
CA ASP A 339 12.11 11.50 15.78
C ASP A 339 13.30 11.60 14.80
N PRO A 340 14.44 10.93 15.06
CA PRO A 340 15.58 10.95 14.15
C PRO A 340 15.27 10.50 12.72
N ILE A 341 14.34 9.55 12.55
CA ILE A 341 13.94 9.07 11.21
C ILE A 341 13.17 10.15 10.43
N ASP A 342 12.45 11.03 11.13
CA ASP A 342 11.64 12.08 10.52
C ASP A 342 12.49 13.20 9.96
N GLU A 343 13.73 13.37 10.45
CA GLU A 343 14.67 14.33 9.87
C GLU A 343 14.98 13.97 8.39
N TYR A 344 15.11 12.68 8.09
CA TYR A 344 15.27 12.21 6.71
C TYR A 344 13.99 12.44 5.87
N VAL A 345 12.82 12.35 6.48
CA VAL A 345 11.53 12.62 5.80
C VAL A 345 11.39 14.10 5.46
N ILE A 346 11.64 14.98 6.42
CA ILE A 346 11.49 16.43 6.26
C ILE A 346 12.48 17.00 5.25
N THR A 347 13.72 16.49 5.25
CA THR A 347 14.74 16.90 4.28
C THR A 347 14.36 16.58 2.84
N GLN A 348 13.64 15.47 2.60
CA GLN A 348 13.15 15.10 1.28
C GLN A 348 11.87 15.83 0.88
N LEU A 349 10.98 16.10 1.85
CA LEU A 349 9.70 16.76 1.59
C LEU A 349 9.88 18.23 1.19
N LYS A 350 10.86 18.95 1.78
CA LYS A 350 11.19 20.38 1.58
C LYS A 350 10.07 21.37 1.94
N GLU A 351 8.87 21.15 1.42
CA GLU A 351 7.68 21.96 1.65
C GLU A 351 6.40 21.10 1.61
N PHE A 352 5.36 21.57 2.27
CA PHE A 352 4.03 20.94 2.27
C PHE A 352 2.98 22.05 2.11
N ASP A 353 2.09 21.91 1.14
CA ASP A 353 1.06 22.91 0.80
C ASP A 353 1.62 24.34 0.61
N GLY A 354 2.78 24.43 -0.07
CA GLY A 354 3.49 25.70 -0.32
C GLY A 354 4.27 26.26 0.88
N LYS A 355 4.22 25.63 2.05
CA LYS A 355 4.92 26.07 3.26
C LYS A 355 6.20 25.29 3.49
N LYS A 356 7.31 25.99 3.70
CA LYS A 356 8.65 25.38 3.89
C LYS A 356 8.85 24.90 5.32
N PHE A 357 9.57 23.79 5.49
CA PHE A 357 9.97 23.30 6.82
C PHE A 357 11.21 24.03 7.34
N VAL A 358 11.14 24.54 8.57
CA VAL A 358 12.26 25.21 9.24
C VAL A 358 12.57 24.56 10.58
N ARG A 359 13.83 24.15 10.74
CA ARG A 359 14.33 23.54 11.98
C ARG A 359 14.68 24.62 12.99
N LEU A 360 14.14 24.50 14.21
CA LEU A 360 14.37 25.49 15.26
C LEU A 360 15.81 25.58 15.75
N SER A 361 16.52 24.44 15.78
CA SER A 361 17.93 24.39 16.19
C SER A 361 18.89 24.98 15.16
N LYS A 362 18.42 25.30 13.94
CA LYS A 362 19.28 25.88 12.91
C LYS A 362 19.64 27.33 13.24
N GLY A 363 20.91 27.67 13.03
CA GLY A 363 21.41 29.05 13.02
C GLY A 363 20.58 29.92 12.07
N GLY A 364 20.25 31.15 12.45
CA GLY A 364 19.62 32.12 11.53
C GLY A 364 18.09 32.10 11.34
N LEU A 365 17.34 31.12 11.87
CA LEU A 365 15.95 31.29 12.36
C LEU A 365 15.49 32.74 12.70
N GLU A 366 14.69 33.39 11.88
CA GLU A 366 13.91 34.55 12.31
C GLU A 366 12.46 34.08 12.46
N LEU A 367 11.88 34.26 13.66
CA LEU A 367 10.45 33.98 13.82
C LEU A 367 9.67 35.01 13.02
N GLU A 368 8.59 34.54 12.41
CA GLU A 368 7.65 35.40 11.71
C GLU A 368 6.92 36.24 12.76
N GLU A 369 6.91 37.55 12.54
CA GLU A 369 6.38 38.54 13.47
C GLU A 369 5.46 39.50 12.72
N THR A 370 4.57 40.13 13.48
CA THR A 370 3.76 41.24 12.99
C THR A 370 4.60 42.50 12.77
N ASP A 371 4.08 43.45 11.99
CA ASP A 371 4.77 44.73 11.74
C ASP A 371 5.00 45.53 13.04
N GLU A 372 4.11 45.38 14.02
CA GLU A 372 4.20 45.99 15.35
C GLU A 372 5.33 45.37 16.19
N GLU A 373 5.43 44.04 16.23
CA GLU A 373 6.51 43.34 16.94
C GLU A 373 7.88 43.64 16.30
N LYS A 374 7.91 43.71 14.96
CA LYS A 374 9.12 44.04 14.22
C LYS A 374 9.63 45.44 14.54
N THR A 375 8.74 46.44 14.61
CA THR A 375 9.11 47.81 14.95
C THR A 375 9.56 47.95 16.40
N ALA A 376 8.90 47.26 17.35
CA ALA A 376 9.33 47.23 18.75
C ALA A 376 10.73 46.62 18.90
N ARG A 377 11.02 45.53 18.20
CA ARG A 377 12.34 44.88 18.20
C ARG A 377 13.41 45.74 17.56
N GLU A 378 13.11 46.43 16.46
CA GLU A 378 14.06 47.38 15.85
C GLU A 378 14.40 48.53 16.81
N ALA A 379 13.45 48.99 17.63
CA ALA A 379 13.71 49.96 18.69
C ALA A 379 14.61 49.40 19.80
N GLU A 380 14.36 48.17 20.29
CA GLU A 380 15.22 47.50 21.28
C GLU A 380 16.66 47.32 20.76
N VAL A 381 16.82 46.96 19.49
CA VAL A 381 18.16 46.81 18.87
C VAL A 381 18.97 48.11 18.96
N VAL A 382 18.32 49.27 18.79
CA VAL A 382 18.95 50.58 18.94
C VAL A 382 19.27 50.87 20.40
N GLU A 383 18.34 50.59 21.32
CA GLU A 383 18.53 50.82 22.76
C GLU A 383 19.74 50.04 23.31
N PHE A 384 19.90 48.78 22.91
CA PHE A 384 20.96 47.91 23.41
C PHE A 384 22.28 47.98 22.61
N GLN A 385 22.41 48.93 21.68
CA GLN A 385 23.55 49.01 20.76
C GLN A 385 24.92 49.17 21.46
N GLU A 386 24.97 49.96 22.53
CA GLU A 386 26.19 50.14 23.35
C GLU A 386 26.57 48.86 24.11
N LEU A 387 25.58 48.10 24.58
CA LEU A 387 25.81 46.82 25.26
C LEU A 387 26.45 45.81 24.29
N TYR A 388 26.00 45.73 23.03
CA TYR A 388 26.61 44.86 22.03
C TYR A 388 28.08 45.18 21.78
N SER A 389 28.38 46.47 21.67
CA SER A 389 29.72 46.98 21.44
C SER A 389 30.65 46.55 22.57
N THR A 390 30.17 46.69 23.81
CA THR A 390 30.91 46.32 25.02
C THR A 390 31.11 44.81 25.15
N VAL A 391 30.07 44.01 24.93
CA VAL A 391 30.14 42.55 25.00
C VAL A 391 31.03 42.00 23.88
N LYS A 392 30.95 42.54 22.67
CA LYS A 392 31.81 42.16 21.55
C LYS A 392 33.27 42.51 21.81
N TYR A 393 33.53 43.67 22.40
CA TYR A 393 34.88 44.04 22.83
C TYR A 393 35.44 43.08 23.89
N ALA A 394 34.63 42.72 24.90
CA ALA A 394 35.04 41.80 25.96
C ALA A 394 35.28 40.36 25.47
N LEU A 395 34.48 39.88 24.52
CA LEU A 395 34.58 38.52 23.97
C LEU A 395 35.58 38.41 22.80
N GLY A 396 35.96 39.53 22.19
CA GLY A 396 36.94 39.60 21.11
C GLY A 396 36.60 38.65 19.96
N ASP A 397 37.60 37.89 19.51
CA ASP A 397 37.49 36.96 18.38
C ASP A 397 36.70 35.67 18.69
N ARG A 398 36.26 35.45 19.94
CA ARG A 398 35.48 34.27 20.31
C ARG A 398 34.06 34.30 19.74
N VAL A 399 33.58 35.46 19.30
CA VAL A 399 32.22 35.64 18.78
C VAL A 399 32.26 36.42 17.48
N GLU A 400 31.67 35.86 16.43
CA GLU A 400 31.54 36.43 15.10
C GLU A 400 30.56 37.61 15.08
N LYS A 401 29.36 37.40 15.62
CA LYS A 401 28.26 38.37 15.60
C LYS A 401 27.41 38.28 16.86
N ILE A 402 26.93 39.42 17.33
CA ILE A 402 25.98 39.53 18.43
C ILE A 402 24.67 40.07 17.89
N VAL A 403 23.54 39.42 18.18
CA VAL A 403 22.21 39.78 17.65
C VAL A 403 21.14 39.60 18.72
N ILE A 404 20.15 40.51 18.81
CA ILE A 404 18.93 40.25 19.60
C ILE A 404 18.15 39.14 18.92
N SER A 405 17.85 38.09 19.66
CA SER A 405 17.00 37.02 19.17
C SER A 405 15.64 37.10 19.84
N ASN A 406 14.60 37.23 19.03
CA ASN A 406 13.20 37.03 19.41
C ASN A 406 12.84 35.58 19.80
N ARG A 407 13.82 34.68 19.99
CA ARG A 407 13.58 33.23 20.16
C ARG A 407 13.63 32.77 21.61
N ILE A 408 14.11 33.59 22.53
CA ILE A 408 14.39 33.18 23.91
C ILE A 408 13.86 34.26 24.83
N THR A 409 12.89 33.89 25.66
CA THR A 409 12.21 34.85 26.54
C THR A 409 12.66 34.76 28.00
N ASP A 410 12.98 33.57 28.56
CA ASP A 410 13.12 33.44 30.04
C ASP A 410 14.38 32.69 30.58
N PHE A 411 15.37 32.29 29.77
CA PHE A 411 16.51 31.49 30.27
C PHE A 411 17.83 32.28 30.40
N PRO A 412 18.35 32.53 31.62
CA PRO A 412 19.71 33.03 31.84
C PRO A 412 20.78 31.91 31.92
N ARG A 413 20.40 30.63 31.87
CA ARG A 413 21.27 29.50 32.28
C ARG A 413 21.99 28.73 31.17
N LEU A 414 21.78 29.03 29.88
CA LEU A 414 22.32 28.23 28.78
C LEU A 414 23.38 28.93 27.90
N GLY A 415 23.95 30.05 28.34
CA GLY A 415 24.87 30.84 27.49
C GLY A 415 24.15 31.57 26.34
N TYR A 416 22.82 31.59 26.38
CA TYR A 416 21.97 32.39 25.52
C TYR A 416 21.29 33.44 26.39
N TRP A 417 21.78 34.67 26.34
CA TRP A 417 21.00 35.84 26.74
C TRP A 417 19.91 36.07 25.66
N PRO A 418 18.94 37.00 25.83
CA PRO A 418 18.19 37.55 24.67
C PRO A 418 19.13 38.06 23.56
N ILE A 419 20.39 38.26 23.94
CA ILE A 419 21.57 38.45 23.11
C ILE A 419 22.13 37.09 22.67
N ARG A 420 22.01 36.78 21.38
CA ARG A 420 22.64 35.63 20.74
C ARG A 420 24.09 35.92 20.38
N LEU A 421 25.00 35.09 20.88
CA LEU A 421 26.40 35.07 20.47
C LEU A 421 26.58 34.05 19.35
N VAL A 422 26.92 34.50 18.14
CA VAL A 422 27.34 33.63 17.04
C VAL A 422 28.81 33.35 17.22
N ILE A 423 29.17 32.16 17.70
CA ILE A 423 30.55 31.76 17.99
C ILE A 423 31.23 31.38 16.67
N LYS A 424 32.46 31.87 16.42
CA LYS A 424 33.28 31.41 15.28
C LYS A 424 33.63 29.93 15.52
N HIS A 425 33.26 29.06 14.58
CA HIS A 425 33.69 27.67 14.58
C HIS A 425 35.18 27.53 14.25
#